data_AF-A0AAP8FWH3-F1
#
_entry.id   AF-A0AAP8FWH3-F1
#
_cell.length_a   1.000
_cell.length_b   1.000
_cell.length_c   1.000
_cell.angle_alpha   90.00
_cell.angle_beta   90.00
_cell.angle_gamma   90.00
#
_symmetry.space_group_name_H-M   'P 1'
#
loop_
_entity.id
_entity.type
_entity.pdbx_description
1 polymer ?
#
loop_
_entity_poly.entity_id
_entity_poly.type
_entity_poly.pdbx_seq_one_letter_code
_entity_poly.pdbx_strand_id
1 'polypeptide(L)'
;MDEMYPRINQLANEQVYTFMKENEISPLSYHFSDFFDECLDKYNIKLMEHHFSNQQIEGLTLIDDYGISFSYERDNPEVKQNFTKCHELGHFLLGHSGSLFTELKGQSDSKHETEANIFSAIILMPAIVLLSKIFYRHDSFQTVMKDLSVSAEALKFRLLDIFRFYTNEKYDTIIRTISAYQRGVVNGVLKFFDEIKEKIIVKYEAIKIDVTKMILKKVEETGFVTSLEFEELLNWEFCKILVEKKNNIDSWMEYNLGKKVGFIWDTTCLTKSEALDKVRRIIWLM
;
A
#
# COMPACT_ATOMS: atom_id res chain seq x y z
N MET A 1 -23.02 11.27 -2.82
CA MET A 1 -22.37 9.97 -2.56
C MET A 1 -22.62 9.67 -1.09
N ASP A 2 -22.96 8.44 -0.73
CA ASP A 2 -23.19 8.04 0.67
C ASP A 2 -21.95 8.36 1.53
N GLU A 3 -22.11 8.78 2.79
CA GLU A 3 -21.00 9.16 3.70
C GLU A 3 -20.00 8.02 3.92
N MET A 4 -20.41 6.79 3.61
CA MET A 4 -19.59 5.58 3.64
C MET A 4 -18.35 5.65 2.72
N TYR A 5 -18.50 6.01 1.44
CA TYR A 5 -17.37 5.96 0.51
C TYR A 5 -16.23 6.91 0.91
N PRO A 6 -16.47 8.21 1.22
CA PRO A 6 -15.42 9.11 1.69
C PRO A 6 -14.67 8.56 2.92
N ARG A 7 -15.39 7.96 3.89
CA ARG A 7 -14.80 7.39 5.10
C ARG A 7 -13.88 6.21 4.79
N ILE A 8 -14.37 5.20 4.07
CA ILE A 8 -13.54 4.03 3.71
C ILE A 8 -12.40 4.44 2.78
N ASN A 9 -12.65 5.41 1.88
CA ASN A 9 -11.60 5.96 1.03
C ASN A 9 -10.52 6.67 1.84
N GLN A 10 -10.84 7.34 2.93
CA GLN A 10 -9.83 7.88 3.82
C GLN A 10 -9.03 6.77 4.51
N LEU A 11 -9.71 5.86 5.21
CA LEU A 11 -9.07 4.79 5.99
C LEU A 11 -8.16 3.89 5.12
N ALA A 12 -8.65 3.43 3.97
CA ALA A 12 -7.87 2.55 3.09
C ALA A 12 -6.63 3.28 2.51
N ASN A 13 -6.77 4.56 2.14
CA ASN A 13 -5.63 5.34 1.64
C ASN A 13 -4.61 5.62 2.76
N GLU A 14 -5.05 5.91 3.99
CA GLU A 14 -4.15 6.09 5.13
C GLU A 14 -3.30 4.83 5.36
N GLN A 15 -3.90 3.64 5.30
CA GLN A 15 -3.18 2.38 5.44
C GLN A 15 -2.19 2.14 4.29
N VAL A 16 -2.67 2.11 3.04
CA VAL A 16 -1.82 1.71 1.90
C VAL A 16 -0.74 2.75 1.58
N TYR A 17 -1.03 4.05 1.73
CA TYR A 17 -0.03 5.08 1.47
C TYR A 17 1.02 5.16 2.57
N THR A 18 0.65 4.92 3.83
CA THR A 18 1.63 4.81 4.92
C THR A 18 2.57 3.64 4.65
N PHE A 19 2.01 2.46 4.33
CA PHE A 19 2.81 1.29 3.95
C PHE A 19 3.76 1.58 2.79
N MET A 20 3.24 2.12 1.68
CA MET A 20 4.06 2.42 0.50
C MET A 20 5.23 3.34 0.85
N LYS A 21 4.95 4.37 1.65
CA LYS A 21 5.94 5.35 2.03
C LYS A 21 6.97 4.80 3.03
N GLU A 22 6.54 4.06 4.05
CA GLU A 22 7.43 3.42 5.04
C GLU A 22 8.37 2.39 4.41
N ASN A 23 7.94 1.78 3.30
CA ASN A 23 8.70 0.78 2.56
C ASN A 23 9.39 1.33 1.29
N GLU A 24 9.39 2.65 1.10
CA GLU A 24 9.99 3.32 -0.08
C GLU A 24 9.48 2.78 -1.43
N ILE A 25 8.23 2.30 -1.47
CA ILE A 25 7.60 1.71 -2.66
C ILE A 25 7.06 2.83 -3.56
N SER A 26 7.61 2.90 -4.78
CA SER A 26 7.10 3.80 -5.82
C SER A 26 5.68 3.41 -6.23
N PRO A 27 4.79 4.39 -6.53
CA PRO A 27 3.47 4.10 -7.10
C PRO A 27 3.49 3.24 -8.38
N LEU A 28 4.58 3.25 -9.16
CA LEU A 28 4.69 2.40 -10.35
C LEU A 28 5.02 0.94 -10.02
N SER A 29 5.73 0.69 -8.91
CA SER A 29 6.16 -0.63 -8.47
C SER A 29 5.23 -1.29 -7.45
N TYR A 30 4.23 -0.56 -6.94
CA TYR A 30 3.26 -1.11 -5.99
C TYR A 30 2.51 -2.32 -6.56
N HIS A 31 2.47 -3.40 -5.76
CA HIS A 31 1.55 -4.51 -5.91
C HIS A 31 0.88 -4.82 -4.57
N PHE A 32 -0.36 -5.31 -4.59
CA PHE A 32 -1.14 -5.50 -3.36
C PHE A 32 -0.55 -6.58 -2.45
N SER A 33 0.17 -7.56 -3.02
CA SER A 33 0.80 -8.65 -2.27
C SER A 33 1.73 -8.14 -1.18
N ASP A 34 2.55 -7.12 -1.48
CA ASP A 34 3.52 -6.59 -0.53
C ASP A 34 2.82 -6.01 0.70
N PHE A 35 1.73 -5.26 0.48
CA PHE A 35 0.89 -4.73 1.56
C PHE A 35 0.17 -5.82 2.33
N PHE A 36 -0.34 -6.82 1.61
CA PHE A 36 -1.09 -7.93 2.20
C PHE A 36 -0.18 -8.78 3.09
N ASP A 37 1.00 -9.15 2.62
CA ASP A 37 1.98 -9.95 3.34
C ASP A 37 2.50 -9.22 4.59
N GLU A 38 2.77 -7.91 4.50
CA GLU A 38 3.12 -7.13 5.70
C GLU A 38 1.99 -7.15 6.74
N CYS A 39 0.73 -7.09 6.30
CA CYS A 39 -0.41 -7.23 7.22
C CYS A 39 -0.48 -8.63 7.83
N LEU A 40 -0.25 -9.69 7.06
CA LEU A 40 -0.23 -11.05 7.58
C LEU A 40 0.81 -11.20 8.68
N ASP A 41 2.03 -10.71 8.44
CA ASP A 41 3.13 -10.77 9.41
C ASP A 41 2.84 -9.92 10.65
N LYS A 42 2.44 -8.66 10.46
CA LYS A 42 2.20 -7.70 11.54
C LYS A 42 1.11 -8.16 12.51
N TYR A 43 0.07 -8.81 11.99
CA TYR A 43 -1.07 -9.27 12.77
C TYR A 43 -1.05 -10.78 13.04
N ASN A 44 0.01 -11.48 12.62
CA ASN A 44 0.15 -12.93 12.73
C ASN A 44 -1.07 -13.70 12.20
N ILE A 45 -1.56 -13.28 11.02
CA ILE A 45 -2.75 -13.85 10.38
C ILE A 45 -2.34 -15.09 9.61
N LYS A 46 -3.02 -16.22 9.87
CA LYS A 46 -2.83 -17.45 9.10
C LYS A 46 -3.69 -17.42 7.85
N LEU A 47 -3.06 -17.52 6.68
CA LEU A 47 -3.76 -17.65 5.41
C LEU A 47 -3.94 -19.14 5.06
N MET A 48 -5.15 -19.54 4.71
CA MET A 48 -5.50 -20.93 4.38
C MET A 48 -6.26 -21.00 3.05
N GLU A 49 -5.96 -22.02 2.26
CA GLU A 49 -6.79 -22.38 1.10
C GLU A 49 -7.94 -23.28 1.54
N HIS A 50 -9.13 -23.06 0.98
CA HIS A 50 -10.26 -23.98 1.13
C HIS A 50 -10.83 -24.39 -0.22
N HIS A 51 -11.57 -25.50 -0.20
CA HIS A 51 -12.45 -25.89 -1.29
C HIS A 51 -13.65 -26.63 -0.73
N PHE A 52 -14.85 -26.12 -0.99
CA PHE A 52 -16.10 -26.79 -0.61
C PHE A 52 -16.86 -27.20 -1.86
N SER A 53 -17.35 -28.45 -1.91
CA SER A 53 -17.99 -29.03 -3.10
C SER A 53 -19.23 -28.27 -3.58
N ASN A 54 -19.85 -27.47 -2.72
CA ASN A 54 -20.99 -26.62 -3.04
C ASN A 54 -20.60 -25.20 -3.51
N GLN A 55 -19.32 -24.81 -3.43
CA GLN A 55 -18.75 -23.51 -3.84
C GLN A 55 -19.49 -22.27 -3.27
N GLN A 56 -20.14 -22.41 -2.11
CA GLN A 56 -20.95 -21.32 -1.53
C GLN A 56 -20.14 -20.33 -0.70
N ILE A 57 -18.92 -20.70 -0.30
CA ILE A 57 -18.04 -19.92 0.57
C ILE A 57 -16.88 -19.44 -0.27
N GLU A 58 -16.83 -18.13 -0.48
CA GLU A 58 -15.78 -17.48 -1.27
C GLU A 58 -14.56 -17.15 -0.40
N GLY A 59 -14.84 -16.67 0.81
CA GLY A 59 -13.86 -16.30 1.82
C GLY A 59 -14.42 -16.46 3.23
N LEU A 60 -13.52 -16.55 4.21
CA LEU A 60 -13.92 -16.64 5.61
C LEU A 60 -12.83 -16.02 6.48
N THR A 61 -13.26 -15.18 7.42
CA THR A 61 -12.42 -14.62 8.49
C THR A 61 -12.81 -15.21 9.83
N LEU A 62 -11.87 -15.88 10.49
CA LEU A 62 -12.02 -16.40 11.85
C LEU A 62 -11.09 -15.64 12.79
N ILE A 63 -11.66 -15.09 13.86
CA ILE A 63 -10.94 -14.40 14.93
C ILE A 63 -11.39 -15.05 16.24
N ASP A 64 -10.47 -15.74 16.91
CA ASP A 64 -10.73 -16.42 18.18
C ASP A 64 -9.56 -16.23 19.18
N ASP A 65 -9.66 -16.86 20.35
CA ASP A 65 -8.65 -16.78 21.40
C ASP A 65 -7.28 -17.38 20.98
N TYR A 66 -7.23 -18.15 19.90
CA TYR A 66 -6.02 -18.79 19.36
C TYR A 66 -5.38 -18.01 18.22
N GLY A 67 -6.05 -17.01 17.66
CA GLY A 67 -5.50 -16.06 16.70
C GLY A 67 -6.46 -15.67 15.59
N ILE A 68 -5.88 -15.20 14.48
CA ILE A 68 -6.61 -14.71 13.31
C ILE A 68 -6.28 -15.61 12.12
N SER A 69 -7.30 -16.00 11.36
CA SER A 69 -7.11 -16.72 10.11
C SER A 69 -8.06 -16.26 9.01
N PHE A 70 -7.54 -16.18 7.79
CA PHE A 70 -8.31 -15.93 6.57
C PHE A 70 -8.28 -17.18 5.71
N SER A 71 -9.38 -17.42 4.99
CA SER A 71 -9.40 -18.44 3.94
C SER A 71 -10.04 -17.97 2.65
N TYR A 72 -9.64 -18.58 1.55
CA TYR A 72 -10.14 -18.30 0.21
C TYR A 72 -10.33 -19.59 -0.61
N GLU A 73 -11.32 -19.56 -1.50
CA GLU A 73 -11.61 -20.69 -2.39
C GLU A 73 -10.50 -20.83 -3.44
N ARG A 74 -9.76 -21.94 -3.38
CA ARG A 74 -8.54 -22.17 -4.17
C ARG A 74 -8.80 -22.39 -5.66
N ASP A 75 -9.99 -22.87 -6.02
CA ASP A 75 -10.33 -23.18 -7.41
C ASP A 75 -10.80 -21.92 -8.19
N ASN A 76 -10.96 -20.79 -7.51
CA ASN A 76 -11.26 -19.52 -8.16
C ASN A 76 -10.10 -19.02 -9.02
N PRO A 77 -10.36 -18.21 -10.06
CA PRO A 77 -9.31 -17.50 -10.78
C PRO A 77 -8.49 -16.61 -9.85
N GLU A 78 -7.18 -16.48 -10.11
CA GLU A 78 -6.23 -15.73 -9.27
C GLU A 78 -6.71 -14.31 -8.96
N VAL A 79 -7.22 -13.57 -9.96
CA VAL A 79 -7.74 -12.21 -9.76
C VAL A 79 -8.93 -12.14 -8.79
N LYS A 80 -9.71 -13.22 -8.68
CA LYS A 80 -10.83 -13.33 -7.73
C LYS A 80 -10.30 -13.70 -6.34
N GLN A 81 -9.33 -14.61 -6.25
CA GLN A 81 -8.65 -14.92 -4.99
C GLN A 81 -8.00 -13.66 -4.39
N ASN A 82 -7.35 -12.84 -5.21
CA ASN A 82 -6.72 -11.59 -4.79
C ASN A 82 -7.74 -10.61 -4.20
N PHE A 83 -8.90 -10.49 -4.86
CA PHE A 83 -10.00 -9.67 -4.36
C PHE A 83 -10.55 -10.18 -3.03
N THR A 84 -10.77 -11.50 -2.90
CA THR A 84 -11.20 -12.13 -1.65
C THR A 84 -10.20 -11.89 -0.52
N LYS A 85 -8.89 -12.09 -0.76
CA LYS A 85 -7.83 -11.83 0.22
C LYS A 85 -7.90 -10.40 0.76
N CYS A 86 -7.97 -9.40 -0.12
CA CYS A 86 -8.09 -8.00 0.29
C CYS A 86 -9.45 -7.67 0.92
N HIS A 87 -10.51 -8.40 0.57
CA HIS A 87 -11.84 -8.25 1.15
C HIS A 87 -11.86 -8.74 2.62
N GLU A 88 -11.33 -9.93 2.90
CA GLU A 88 -11.18 -10.44 4.28
C GLU A 88 -10.28 -9.53 5.13
N LEU A 89 -9.18 -9.04 4.55
CA LEU A 89 -8.33 -8.05 5.21
C LEU A 89 -9.11 -6.74 5.50
N GLY A 90 -10.00 -6.34 4.59
CA GLY A 90 -10.90 -5.21 4.78
C GLY A 90 -11.85 -5.41 5.96
N HIS A 91 -12.45 -6.60 6.11
CA HIS A 91 -13.25 -6.93 7.29
C HIS A 91 -12.45 -6.79 8.57
N PHE A 92 -11.25 -7.36 8.60
CA PHE A 92 -10.39 -7.31 9.77
C PHE A 92 -9.97 -5.88 10.15
N LEU A 93 -9.41 -5.12 9.19
CA LEU A 93 -8.89 -3.77 9.47
C LEU A 93 -9.98 -2.73 9.74
N LEU A 94 -11.20 -2.95 9.25
CA LEU A 94 -12.36 -2.10 9.56
C LEU A 94 -13.06 -2.51 10.87
N GLY A 95 -12.58 -3.56 11.55
CA GLY A 95 -13.13 -4.01 12.83
C GLY A 95 -14.52 -4.65 12.70
N HIS A 96 -14.83 -5.24 11.54
CA HIS A 96 -16.05 -6.02 11.38
C HIS A 96 -15.89 -7.33 12.17
N SER A 97 -16.84 -7.64 13.06
CA SER A 97 -16.87 -8.91 13.80
C SER A 97 -16.90 -10.08 12.82
N GLY A 98 -16.15 -11.16 13.10
CA GLY A 98 -15.89 -12.31 12.21
C GLY A 98 -16.92 -12.56 11.11
N SER A 99 -16.45 -12.60 9.86
CA SER A 99 -17.29 -12.65 8.65
C SER A 99 -17.24 -14.01 7.97
N LEU A 100 -18.41 -14.53 7.59
CA LEU A 100 -18.57 -15.61 6.64
C LEU A 100 -18.98 -15.00 5.29
N PHE A 101 -18.03 -14.86 4.36
CA PHE A 101 -18.30 -14.31 3.04
C PHE A 101 -18.94 -15.39 2.15
N THR A 102 -20.28 -15.36 2.09
CA THR A 102 -21.11 -16.24 1.25
C THR A 102 -21.96 -15.40 0.28
N GLU A 103 -22.42 -16.00 -0.82
CA GLU A 103 -23.29 -15.31 -1.79
C GLU A 103 -24.69 -14.93 -1.22
N LEU A 104 -25.08 -15.42 -0.03
CA LEU A 104 -26.42 -15.25 0.56
C LEU A 104 -26.40 -14.24 1.74
N LYS A 105 -27.07 -13.09 1.57
CA LYS A 105 -26.92 -11.87 2.40
C LYS A 105 -28.05 -11.59 3.40
N GLY A 106 -27.70 -11.06 4.59
CA GLY A 106 -28.56 -10.25 5.46
C GLY A 106 -28.38 -8.71 5.27
N GLN A 107 -29.26 -7.88 5.85
CA GLN A 107 -29.22 -6.42 5.67
C GLN A 107 -28.04 -5.71 6.35
N SER A 108 -27.62 -6.12 7.56
CA SER A 108 -26.43 -5.59 8.24
C SER A 108 -25.14 -6.02 7.55
N ASP A 109 -25.10 -7.28 7.09
CA ASP A 109 -23.99 -7.83 6.32
C ASP A 109 -23.78 -6.97 5.07
N SER A 110 -24.85 -6.59 4.36
CA SER A 110 -24.74 -5.78 3.14
C SER A 110 -23.92 -4.48 3.29
N LYS A 111 -23.90 -3.83 4.46
CA LYS A 111 -23.10 -2.62 4.69
C LYS A 111 -21.62 -2.96 4.89
N HIS A 112 -21.30 -3.83 5.83
CA HIS A 112 -19.91 -4.27 6.08
C HIS A 112 -19.29 -4.89 4.83
N GLU A 113 -20.06 -5.68 4.09
CA GLU A 113 -19.70 -6.22 2.79
C GLU A 113 -19.36 -5.12 1.77
N THR A 114 -20.18 -4.06 1.71
CA THR A 114 -19.92 -2.93 0.80
C THR A 114 -18.66 -2.17 1.22
N GLU A 115 -18.45 -1.98 2.52
CA GLU A 115 -17.25 -1.33 3.06
C GLU A 115 -15.98 -2.14 2.75
N ALA A 116 -16.00 -3.46 2.99
CA ALA A 116 -14.90 -4.36 2.67
C ALA A 116 -14.61 -4.41 1.16
N ASN A 117 -15.64 -4.39 0.31
CA ASN A 117 -15.48 -4.30 -1.15
C ASN A 117 -14.81 -2.99 -1.59
N ILE A 118 -15.22 -1.84 -1.01
CA ILE A 118 -14.58 -0.56 -1.30
C ILE A 118 -13.13 -0.57 -0.81
N PHE A 119 -12.88 -1.08 0.40
CA PHE A 119 -11.53 -1.20 0.95
C PHE A 119 -10.63 -2.04 0.04
N SER A 120 -11.08 -3.25 -0.32
CA SER A 120 -10.37 -4.18 -1.22
C SER A 120 -10.02 -3.52 -2.55
N ALA A 121 -10.98 -2.85 -3.20
CA ALA A 121 -10.75 -2.15 -4.45
C ALA A 121 -9.70 -1.03 -4.34
N ILE A 122 -9.64 -0.33 -3.20
CA ILE A 122 -8.66 0.73 -2.96
C ILE A 122 -7.27 0.15 -2.70
N ILE A 123 -7.16 -0.93 -1.92
CA ILE A 123 -5.89 -1.62 -1.69
C ILE A 123 -5.33 -2.17 -3.00
N LEU A 124 -6.14 -2.89 -3.78
CA LEU A 124 -5.71 -3.46 -5.07
C LEU A 124 -5.30 -2.39 -6.09
N MET A 125 -5.99 -1.25 -6.08
CA MET A 125 -5.83 -0.22 -7.10
C MET A 125 -5.85 1.19 -6.47
N PRO A 126 -4.80 1.59 -5.73
CA PRO A 126 -4.76 2.89 -5.09
C PRO A 126 -4.79 4.02 -6.14
N ALA A 127 -5.39 5.16 -5.79
CA ALA A 127 -5.59 6.24 -6.77
C ALA A 127 -4.26 6.79 -7.29
N ILE A 128 -3.23 6.89 -6.44
CA ILE A 128 -1.88 7.31 -6.84
C ILE A 128 -1.21 6.34 -7.82
N VAL A 129 -1.48 5.04 -7.67
CA VAL A 129 -0.95 3.97 -8.54
C VAL A 129 -1.63 4.03 -9.90
N LEU A 130 -2.96 4.15 -9.92
CA LEU A 130 -3.72 4.32 -11.17
C LEU A 130 -3.36 5.62 -11.89
N LEU A 131 -3.17 6.73 -11.16
CA LEU A 131 -2.66 7.98 -11.74
C LEU A 131 -1.29 7.75 -12.39
N SER A 132 -0.37 7.09 -11.69
CA SER A 132 0.98 6.81 -12.19
C SER A 132 0.99 5.94 -13.45
N LYS A 133 0.22 4.84 -13.43
CA LYS A 133 0.16 3.88 -14.53
C LYS A 133 -0.63 4.43 -15.74
N ILE A 134 -1.81 5.03 -15.52
CA ILE A 134 -2.69 5.47 -16.60
C ILE A 134 -2.30 6.84 -17.12
N PHE A 135 -2.10 7.83 -16.25
CA PHE A 135 -1.87 9.21 -16.69
C PHE A 135 -0.42 9.48 -17.09
N TYR A 136 0.54 9.08 -16.25
CA TYR A 136 1.95 9.37 -16.50
C TYR A 136 2.62 8.33 -17.42
N ARG A 137 2.32 7.04 -17.27
CA ARG A 137 2.88 5.98 -18.11
C ARG A 137 2.05 5.66 -19.37
N HIS A 138 0.82 6.19 -19.47
CA HIS A 138 -0.10 5.95 -20.59
C HIS A 138 -0.40 4.47 -20.85
N ASP A 139 -0.47 3.66 -19.79
CA ASP A 139 -0.77 2.24 -19.93
C ASP A 139 -2.16 1.98 -20.54
N SER A 140 -2.27 0.86 -21.25
CA SER A 140 -3.57 0.36 -21.72
C SER A 140 -4.39 -0.24 -20.57
N PHE A 141 -5.71 -0.33 -20.74
CA PHE A 141 -6.59 -0.96 -19.76
C PHE A 141 -6.15 -2.40 -19.44
N GLN A 142 -5.73 -3.16 -20.46
CA GLN A 142 -5.25 -4.53 -20.33
C GLN A 142 -3.91 -4.60 -19.58
N THR A 143 -2.99 -3.66 -19.85
CA THR A 143 -1.71 -3.56 -19.11
C THR A 143 -1.96 -3.32 -17.63
N VAL A 144 -2.83 -2.35 -17.28
CA VAL A 144 -3.14 -2.04 -15.88
C VAL A 144 -3.78 -3.23 -15.16
N MET A 145 -4.73 -3.92 -15.80
CA MET A 145 -5.33 -5.12 -15.23
C MET A 145 -4.30 -6.20 -14.91
N LYS A 146 -3.40 -6.47 -15.87
CA LYS A 146 -2.37 -7.50 -15.72
C LYS A 146 -1.37 -7.14 -14.63
N ASP A 147 -0.88 -5.90 -14.64
CA ASP A 147 0.13 -5.42 -13.70
C ASP A 147 -0.38 -5.39 -12.25
N LEU A 148 -1.68 -5.17 -12.05
CA LEU A 148 -2.30 -5.15 -10.72
C LEU A 148 -3.00 -6.47 -10.36
N SER A 149 -2.95 -7.47 -11.24
CA SER A 149 -3.57 -8.79 -11.04
C SER A 149 -5.06 -8.72 -10.67
N VAL A 150 -5.82 -7.87 -11.38
CA VAL A 150 -7.26 -7.61 -11.15
C VAL A 150 -8.13 -7.92 -12.38
N SER A 151 -9.42 -8.18 -12.14
CA SER A 151 -10.39 -8.37 -13.21
C SER A 151 -10.73 -7.05 -13.93
N ALA A 152 -11.23 -7.17 -15.17
CA ALA A 152 -11.71 -6.02 -15.94
C ALA A 152 -12.86 -5.29 -15.25
N GLU A 153 -13.71 -6.05 -14.55
CA GLU A 153 -14.84 -5.52 -13.81
C GLU A 153 -14.37 -4.71 -12.60
N ALA A 154 -13.43 -5.24 -11.82
CA ALA A 154 -12.85 -4.53 -10.67
C ALA A 154 -12.21 -3.20 -11.09
N LEU A 155 -11.40 -3.19 -12.16
CA LEU A 155 -10.78 -1.97 -12.65
C LEU A 155 -11.81 -0.96 -13.17
N LYS A 156 -12.85 -1.42 -13.86
CA LYS A 156 -13.95 -0.55 -14.33
C LYS A 156 -14.67 0.12 -13.17
N PHE A 157 -15.08 -0.65 -12.14
CA PHE A 157 -15.77 -0.09 -10.98
C PHE A 157 -14.86 0.83 -10.18
N ARG A 158 -13.58 0.48 -10.03
CA ARG A 158 -12.62 1.33 -9.36
C ARG A 158 -12.47 2.70 -10.04
N LEU A 159 -12.32 2.73 -11.36
CA LEU A 159 -12.24 3.98 -12.12
C LEU A 159 -13.54 4.79 -12.01
N LEU A 160 -14.70 4.12 -12.06
CA LEU A 160 -16.00 4.76 -11.85
C LEU A 160 -16.06 5.44 -10.48
N ASP A 161 -15.62 4.78 -9.42
CA ASP A 161 -15.60 5.33 -8.08
C ASP A 161 -14.66 6.54 -7.96
N ILE A 162 -13.45 6.46 -8.52
CA ILE A 162 -12.51 7.60 -8.56
C ILE A 162 -13.16 8.81 -9.23
N PHE A 163 -13.67 8.63 -10.45
CA PHE A 163 -14.18 9.76 -11.22
C PHE A 163 -15.46 10.32 -10.60
N ARG A 164 -16.36 9.49 -10.10
CA ARG A 164 -17.56 9.98 -9.38
C ARG A 164 -17.21 10.72 -8.09
N PHE A 165 -16.11 10.37 -7.44
CA PHE A 165 -15.70 10.98 -6.17
C PHE A 165 -14.96 12.30 -6.37
N TYR A 166 -14.08 12.38 -7.37
CA TYR A 166 -13.20 13.54 -7.55
C TYR A 166 -13.65 14.54 -8.62
N THR A 167 -14.51 14.13 -9.56
CA THR A 167 -15.03 15.01 -10.64
C THR A 167 -16.50 15.37 -10.41
N ASN A 168 -16.97 16.39 -11.12
CA ASN A 168 -18.40 16.73 -11.22
C ASN A 168 -19.03 16.20 -12.54
N GLU A 169 -18.34 15.28 -13.22
CA GLU A 169 -18.79 14.74 -14.51
C GLU A 169 -20.06 13.88 -14.36
N LYS A 170 -20.90 13.92 -15.39
CA LYS A 170 -22.14 13.13 -15.40
C LYS A 170 -21.81 11.64 -15.45
N TYR A 171 -22.59 10.83 -14.72
CA TYR A 171 -22.42 9.37 -14.66
C TYR A 171 -22.27 8.72 -16.04
N ASP A 172 -23.14 9.07 -17.00
CA ASP A 172 -23.07 8.51 -18.36
C ASP A 172 -21.79 8.91 -19.11
N THR A 173 -21.28 10.11 -18.86
CA THR A 173 -19.99 10.54 -19.43
C THR A 173 -18.87 9.68 -18.88
N ILE A 174 -18.86 9.43 -17.58
CA ILE A 174 -17.87 8.57 -16.92
C ILE A 174 -17.90 7.15 -17.49
N ILE A 175 -19.08 6.55 -17.57
CA ILE A 175 -19.23 5.19 -18.12
C ILE A 175 -18.78 5.12 -19.58
N ARG A 176 -19.13 6.11 -20.42
CA ARG A 176 -18.67 6.16 -21.82
C ARG A 176 -17.15 6.28 -21.92
N THR A 177 -16.54 7.15 -21.11
CA THR A 177 -15.08 7.33 -21.07
C THR A 177 -14.36 6.06 -20.66
N ILE A 178 -14.80 5.39 -19.59
CA ILE A 178 -14.19 4.12 -19.14
C ILE A 178 -14.37 3.04 -20.22
N SER A 179 -15.56 2.94 -20.82
CA SER A 179 -15.82 1.97 -21.90
C SER A 179 -14.95 2.22 -23.13
N ALA A 180 -14.65 3.49 -23.45
CA ALA A 180 -13.74 3.85 -24.53
C ALA A 180 -12.30 3.43 -24.20
N TYR A 181 -11.86 3.64 -22.96
CA TYR A 181 -10.54 3.21 -22.48
C TYR A 181 -10.37 1.68 -22.52
N GLN A 182 -11.41 0.92 -22.15
CA GLN A 182 -11.42 -0.55 -22.29
C GLN A 182 -11.18 -1.02 -23.74
N ARG A 183 -11.58 -0.21 -24.73
CA ARG A 183 -11.37 -0.45 -26.17
C ARG A 183 -10.09 0.19 -26.72
N GLY A 184 -9.22 0.73 -25.86
CA GLY A 184 -7.94 1.33 -26.24
C GLY A 184 -7.98 2.83 -26.56
N VAL A 185 -9.11 3.51 -26.38
CA VAL A 185 -9.21 4.97 -26.58
C VAL A 185 -8.86 5.70 -25.29
N VAL A 186 -7.64 6.24 -25.21
CA VAL A 186 -7.07 6.78 -23.95
C VAL A 186 -7.38 8.25 -23.64
N ASN A 187 -7.64 9.09 -24.65
CA ASN A 187 -7.73 10.56 -24.46
C ASN A 187 -8.74 10.99 -23.39
N GLY A 188 -9.89 10.33 -23.33
CA GLY A 188 -10.94 10.64 -22.36
C GLY A 188 -10.52 10.35 -20.91
N VAL A 189 -9.90 9.17 -20.68
CA VAL A 189 -9.46 8.79 -19.32
C VAL A 189 -8.29 9.67 -18.87
N LEU A 190 -7.39 10.04 -19.78
CA LEU A 190 -6.28 10.96 -19.49
C LEU A 190 -6.79 12.34 -19.09
N LYS A 191 -7.79 12.88 -19.80
CA LYS A 191 -8.41 14.16 -19.45
C LYS A 191 -9.01 14.12 -18.03
N PHE A 192 -9.67 13.02 -17.67
CA PHE A 192 -10.25 12.89 -16.33
C PHE A 192 -9.19 12.78 -15.25
N PHE A 193 -8.09 12.06 -15.50
CA PHE A 193 -6.98 12.04 -14.56
C PHE A 193 -6.30 13.39 -14.44
N ASP A 194 -6.15 14.15 -15.53
CA ASP A 194 -5.58 15.49 -15.51
C ASP A 194 -6.39 16.45 -14.60
N GLU A 195 -7.73 16.35 -14.64
CA GLU A 195 -8.63 17.14 -13.79
C GLU A 195 -8.44 16.85 -12.29
N ILE A 196 -8.13 15.60 -11.92
CA ILE A 196 -8.11 15.15 -10.51
C ILE A 196 -6.72 14.92 -9.93
N LYS A 197 -5.65 14.97 -10.76
CA LYS A 197 -4.29 14.58 -10.36
C LYS A 197 -3.82 15.31 -9.10
N GLU A 198 -4.06 16.62 -9.00
CA GLU A 198 -3.63 17.43 -7.86
C GLU A 198 -4.31 16.98 -6.56
N LYS A 199 -5.61 16.63 -6.61
CA LYS A 199 -6.34 16.13 -5.44
C LYS A 199 -5.77 14.78 -4.96
N ILE A 200 -5.37 13.92 -5.89
CA ILE A 200 -4.77 12.62 -5.58
C ILE A 200 -3.37 12.81 -4.98
N ILE A 201 -2.55 13.66 -5.59
CA ILE A 201 -1.17 13.95 -5.16
C ILE A 201 -1.17 14.56 -3.75
N VAL A 202 -1.97 15.61 -3.52
CA VAL A 202 -2.08 16.25 -2.20
C VAL A 202 -2.50 15.24 -1.13
N LYS A 203 -3.45 14.35 -1.44
CA LYS A 203 -3.88 13.30 -0.49
C LYS A 203 -2.76 12.30 -0.18
N TYR A 204 -1.97 11.91 -1.18
CA TYR A 204 -0.82 11.03 -0.99
C TYR A 204 0.27 11.73 -0.16
N GLU A 205 0.62 12.98 -0.50
CA GLU A 205 1.65 13.76 0.19
C GLU A 205 1.29 14.08 1.64
N ALA A 206 0.02 14.31 1.95
CA ALA A 206 -0.45 14.62 3.31
C ALA A 206 -0.19 13.51 4.34
N ILE A 207 0.04 12.26 3.91
CA ILE A 207 0.39 11.15 4.81
C ILE A 207 1.79 11.37 5.38
N LYS A 208 1.85 11.66 6.68
CA LYS A 208 3.10 11.80 7.43
C LYS A 208 3.63 10.42 7.80
N ILE A 209 4.95 10.24 7.65
CA ILE A 209 5.64 8.99 7.97
C ILE A 209 6.50 9.20 9.21
N ASP A 210 6.67 8.16 10.03
CA ASP A 210 7.71 8.16 11.05
C ASP A 210 9.06 7.75 10.45
N VAL A 211 9.86 8.74 10.06
CA VAL A 211 11.22 8.56 9.54
C VAL A 211 12.08 7.74 10.51
N THR A 212 11.82 7.83 11.81
CA THR A 212 12.51 6.99 12.82
C THR A 212 12.35 5.51 12.50
N LYS A 213 11.11 5.08 12.25
CA LYS A 213 10.78 3.67 12.01
C LYS A 213 11.42 3.18 10.72
N MET A 214 11.41 4.02 9.68
CA MET A 214 12.06 3.71 8.39
C MET A 214 13.57 3.49 8.57
N ILE A 215 14.26 4.40 9.26
CA ILE A 215 15.70 4.29 9.50
C ILE A 215 16.01 3.02 10.30
N LEU A 216 15.26 2.74 11.37
CA LEU A 216 15.50 1.56 12.20
C LEU A 216 15.28 0.25 11.42
N LYS A 217 14.23 0.17 10.60
CA LYS A 217 13.98 -0.98 9.72
C LYS A 217 15.11 -1.16 8.72
N LYS A 218 15.57 -0.07 8.09
CA LYS A 218 16.67 -0.12 7.12
C LYS A 218 17.98 -0.56 7.78
N VAL A 219 18.26 -0.12 9.01
CA VAL A 219 19.42 -0.59 9.79
C VAL A 219 19.29 -2.08 10.11
N GLU A 220 18.10 -2.59 10.43
CA GLU A 220 17.88 -4.03 10.63
C GLU A 220 18.16 -4.86 9.37
N GLU A 221 17.75 -4.36 8.20
CA GLU A 221 17.91 -5.05 6.92
C GLU A 221 19.36 -5.02 6.39
N THR A 222 20.04 -3.89 6.57
CA THR A 222 21.34 -3.62 5.92
C THR A 222 22.52 -3.57 6.89
N GLY A 223 22.25 -3.45 8.19
CA GLY A 223 23.22 -3.21 9.25
C GLY A 223 23.80 -1.79 9.28
N PHE A 224 23.47 -0.90 8.32
CA PHE A 224 24.16 0.38 8.15
C PHE A 224 23.38 1.35 7.24
N VAL A 225 23.12 2.57 7.72
CA VAL A 225 22.35 3.60 6.99
C VAL A 225 23.02 4.97 7.09
N THR A 226 22.94 5.77 6.02
CA THR A 226 23.58 7.10 5.96
C THR A 226 22.63 8.25 5.67
N SER A 227 23.12 9.46 5.92
CA SER A 227 22.42 10.71 5.59
C SER A 227 22.23 10.98 4.10
N LEU A 228 22.80 10.14 3.23
CA LEU A 228 22.51 10.18 1.79
C LEU A 228 21.16 9.53 1.47
N GLU A 229 20.69 8.64 2.35
CA GLU A 229 19.38 8.01 2.27
C GLU A 229 18.36 8.76 3.13
N PHE A 230 18.77 9.20 4.33
CA PHE A 230 17.91 9.93 5.28
C PHE A 230 18.60 11.18 5.81
N GLU A 231 18.30 12.34 5.23
CA GLU A 231 18.93 13.62 5.58
C GLU A 231 18.79 13.97 7.08
N GLU A 232 17.76 13.43 7.75
CA GLU A 232 17.55 13.58 9.19
C GLU A 232 18.76 13.13 10.03
N LEU A 233 19.58 12.20 9.51
CA LEU A 233 20.83 11.75 10.16
C LEU A 233 21.91 12.84 10.22
N LEU A 234 21.73 13.99 9.55
CA LEU A 234 22.60 15.16 9.72
C LEU A 234 22.33 15.94 11.00
N ASN A 235 21.20 15.67 11.67
CA ASN A 235 20.82 16.25 12.94
C ASN A 235 21.26 15.34 14.11
N TRP A 236 22.24 15.81 14.88
CA TRP A 236 22.79 15.05 16.01
C TRP A 236 21.75 14.68 17.07
N GLU A 237 20.82 15.58 17.35
CA GLU A 237 19.82 15.34 18.39
C GLU A 237 18.83 14.25 17.97
N PHE A 238 18.50 14.22 16.69
CA PHE A 238 17.71 13.13 16.10
C PHE A 238 18.45 11.78 16.18
N CYS A 239 19.76 11.76 15.89
CA CYS A 239 20.58 10.55 16.01
C CYS A 239 20.61 10.00 17.46
N LYS A 240 20.70 10.87 18.48
CA LYS A 240 20.62 10.42 19.88
C LYS A 240 19.29 9.75 20.19
N ILE A 241 18.18 10.35 19.77
CA ILE A 241 16.83 9.79 19.95
C ILE A 241 16.75 8.41 19.30
N LEU A 242 17.36 8.22 18.11
CA LEU A 242 17.40 6.90 17.46
C LEU A 242 18.15 5.88 18.31
N VAL A 243 19.37 6.20 18.76
CA VAL A 243 20.21 5.29 19.56
C VAL A 243 19.53 4.90 20.87
N GLU A 244 18.77 5.79 21.50
CA GLU A 244 18.01 5.48 22.72
C GLU A 244 16.84 4.50 22.50
N LYS A 245 16.32 4.39 21.26
CA LYS A 245 15.20 3.49 20.95
C LYS A 245 15.60 2.02 20.81
N LYS A 246 16.89 1.70 20.61
CA LYS A 246 17.35 0.32 20.42
C LYS A 246 18.79 0.12 20.90
N ASN A 247 19.03 -0.91 21.72
CA ASN A 247 20.33 -1.10 22.39
C ASN A 247 21.49 -1.50 21.45
N ASN A 248 21.20 -2.01 20.26
CA ASN A 248 22.20 -2.56 19.34
C ASN A 248 22.54 -1.61 18.18
N ILE A 249 22.28 -0.32 18.33
CA ILE A 249 22.61 0.68 17.32
C ILE A 249 23.49 1.77 17.92
N ASP A 250 24.39 2.29 17.10
CA ASP A 250 25.20 3.46 17.45
C ASP A 250 25.22 4.40 16.23
N SER A 251 25.53 5.67 16.48
CA SER A 251 25.49 6.71 15.45
C SER A 251 26.70 7.63 15.53
N TRP A 252 27.08 8.19 14.38
CA TRP A 252 28.19 9.13 14.29
C TRP A 252 28.01 10.06 13.10
N MET A 253 28.77 11.14 13.09
CA MET A 253 28.87 12.05 11.95
C MET A 253 30.34 12.27 11.60
N GLU A 254 30.71 11.93 10.37
CA GLU A 254 32.04 12.21 9.85
C GLU A 254 32.01 13.48 9.00
N TYR A 255 33.00 14.33 9.20
CA TYR A 255 33.27 15.48 8.34
C TYR A 255 34.64 15.34 7.71
N ASN A 256 34.69 15.25 6.38
CA ASN A 256 35.94 15.17 5.65
C ASN A 256 35.78 15.80 4.26
N LEU A 257 36.84 16.42 3.72
CA LEU A 257 36.86 17.06 2.40
C LEU A 257 35.70 18.06 2.17
N GLY A 258 35.27 18.78 3.21
CA GLY A 258 34.15 19.72 3.11
C GLY A 258 32.76 19.06 3.13
N LYS A 259 32.68 17.74 3.21
CA LYS A 259 31.42 16.96 3.20
C LYS A 259 31.13 16.42 4.59
N LYS A 260 29.85 16.45 4.97
CA LYS A 260 29.34 15.91 6.23
C LYS A 260 28.42 14.74 5.93
N VAL A 261 28.68 13.59 6.54
CA VAL A 261 27.83 12.41 6.43
C VAL A 261 27.52 11.90 7.83
N GLY A 262 26.24 11.93 8.20
CA GLY A 262 25.71 11.23 9.37
C GLY A 262 25.39 9.79 9.04
N PHE A 263 25.58 8.89 10.00
CA PHE A 263 25.33 7.47 9.80
C PHE A 263 24.99 6.79 11.11
N ILE A 264 24.22 5.72 10.98
CA ILE A 264 23.79 4.85 12.06
C ILE A 264 24.04 3.40 11.64
N TRP A 265 24.46 2.55 12.57
CA TRP A 265 24.81 1.16 12.26
C TRP A 265 24.42 0.22 13.38
N ASP A 266 24.19 -1.05 13.02
CA ASP A 266 23.98 -2.11 13.99
C ASP A 266 25.35 -2.54 14.55
N THR A 267 25.53 -2.40 15.86
CA THR A 267 26.80 -2.70 16.56
C THR A 267 27.11 -4.19 16.63
N THR A 268 26.14 -5.05 16.34
CA THR A 268 26.33 -6.49 16.19
C THR A 268 26.82 -6.87 14.79
N CYS A 269 26.55 -6.03 13.79
CA CYS A 269 26.99 -6.24 12.41
C CYS A 269 28.32 -5.56 12.07
N LEU A 270 28.57 -4.35 12.62
CA LEU A 270 29.75 -3.55 12.31
C LEU A 270 30.35 -2.94 13.58
N THR A 271 31.68 -2.94 13.65
CA THR A 271 32.41 -2.11 14.62
C THR A 271 32.39 -0.64 14.20
N LYS A 272 32.59 0.26 15.16
CA LYS A 272 32.71 1.70 14.89
C LYS A 272 33.79 2.02 13.84
N SER A 273 34.92 1.31 13.87
CA SER A 273 36.02 1.53 12.91
C SER A 273 35.61 1.13 11.49
N GLU A 274 34.91 0.00 11.33
CA GLU A 274 34.44 -0.45 10.02
C GLU A 274 33.36 0.47 9.45
N ALA A 275 32.44 0.94 10.30
CA ALA A 275 31.42 1.92 9.93
C ALA A 275 32.06 3.24 9.47
N LEU A 276 33.06 3.76 10.21
CA LEU A 276 33.82 4.94 9.81
C LEU A 276 34.56 4.75 8.48
N ASP A 277 35.20 3.60 8.26
CA ASP A 277 35.92 3.31 7.02
C ASP A 277 34.99 3.19 5.81
N LYS A 278 33.74 2.72 6.00
CA LYS A 278 32.70 2.76 4.96
C LYS A 278 32.34 4.20 4.60
N VAL A 279 32.09 5.05 5.60
CA VAL A 279 31.68 6.45 5.40
C VAL A 279 32.78 7.27 4.74
N ARG A 280 34.03 7.07 5.16
CA ARG A 280 35.17 7.74 4.54
C ARG A 280 35.25 7.40 3.06
N ARG A 281 35.12 6.11 2.70
CA ARG A 281 35.09 5.67 1.29
C ARG A 281 33.95 6.34 0.51
N ILE A 282 32.76 6.48 1.10
CA ILE A 282 31.65 7.21 0.49
C ILE A 282 32.02 8.67 0.24
N ILE A 283 32.54 9.38 1.24
CA ILE A 283 32.95 10.79 1.11
C ILE A 283 34.01 10.98 0.01
N TRP A 284 34.96 10.04 -0.14
CA TRP A 284 35.97 10.08 -1.20
C TRP A 284 35.41 9.89 -2.61
N LEU A 285 34.27 9.21 -2.75
CA LEU A 285 33.63 8.93 -4.04
C LEU A 285 32.60 10.00 -4.46
N MET A 286 32.12 10.81 -3.51
CA MET A 286 31.30 11.98 -3.78
C MET A 286 32.15 13.07 -4.43
#